data_AF-A0A7V4MZB9-F1
#
_entry.id   AF-A0A7V4MZB9-F1
#
_cell.length_a   1.000
_cell.length_b   1.000
_cell.length_c   1.000
_cell.angle_alpha   90.00
_cell.angle_beta   90.00
_cell.angle_gamma   90.00
#
_symmetry.space_group_name_H-M   'P 1'
#
loop_
_entity.id
_entity.type
_entity.pdbx_description
1 polymer ?
#
loop_
_entity_poly.entity_id
_entity_poly.type
_entity_poly.pdbx_seq_one_letter_code
_entity_poly.pdbx_strand_id
1 'polypeptide(L)'
;MACLAWYDKAAKDEQFVELLPLAKSGANDERNYIKKAVSWALRNIGKRNSQLNDVVLRVAEEIGGMDSRAARWIASDVLRELSSQAVRARLDA
;
A
#
# COMPACT_ATOMS: atom_id res chain seq x y z
N MET A 1 12.75 -5.25 6.05
CA MET A 1 11.43 -4.90 5.49
C MET A 1 11.44 -4.86 3.96
N ALA A 2 12.38 -4.16 3.30
CA ALA A 2 12.46 -4.15 1.82
C ALA A 2 12.75 -5.53 1.17
N CYS A 3 13.48 -6.43 1.84
CA CYS A 3 13.78 -7.75 1.26
C CYS A 3 12.59 -8.73 1.22
N LEU A 4 11.66 -8.66 2.19
CA LEU A 4 10.48 -9.53 2.21
C LEU A 4 9.45 -9.16 1.15
N ALA A 5 9.37 -7.87 0.79
CA ALA A 5 8.48 -7.41 -0.27
C ALA A 5 8.92 -7.84 -1.68
N TRP A 6 10.22 -8.16 -1.87
CA TRP A 6 10.79 -8.47 -3.19
C TRP A 6 11.07 -9.96 -3.38
N TYR A 7 11.60 -10.68 -2.38
CA TYR A 7 12.25 -11.96 -2.64
C TYR A 7 11.33 -13.19 -2.56
N ASP A 8 10.19 -13.12 -1.87
CA ASP A 8 9.37 -14.31 -1.65
C ASP A 8 8.11 -14.33 -2.55
N LYS A 9 8.23 -15.09 -3.65
CA LYS A 9 7.11 -15.41 -4.56
C LYS A 9 6.12 -16.41 -3.93
N ALA A 10 6.42 -16.96 -2.75
CA ALA A 10 5.57 -17.86 -1.97
C ALA A 10 5.00 -17.23 -0.69
N ALA A 11 5.32 -15.97 -0.40
CA ALA A 11 4.72 -15.24 0.72
C ALA A 11 3.20 -15.20 0.54
N LYS A 12 2.49 -15.85 1.46
CA LYS A 12 1.03 -15.87 1.50
C LYS A 12 0.50 -14.46 1.67
N ASP A 13 -0.64 -14.18 1.08
CA ASP A 13 -1.32 -12.89 1.17
C ASP A 13 -1.49 -12.40 2.63
N GLU A 14 -1.62 -13.35 3.55
CA GLU A 14 -1.64 -13.18 5.01
C GLU A 14 -0.44 -12.37 5.55
N GLN A 15 0.78 -12.61 5.05
CA GLN A 15 1.98 -11.90 5.49
C GLN A 15 1.99 -10.43 5.04
N PHE A 16 1.33 -10.13 3.92
CA PHE A 16 1.18 -8.75 3.48
C PHE A 16 0.13 -8.01 4.31
N VAL A 17 -0.94 -8.70 4.69
CA VAL A 17 -1.97 -8.16 5.59
C VAL A 17 -1.38 -7.83 6.96
N GLU A 18 -0.49 -8.66 7.50
CA GLU A 18 0.22 -8.40 8.76
C GLU A 18 1.13 -7.16 8.71
N LEU A 19 1.57 -6.74 7.53
CA LEU A 19 2.41 -5.54 7.34
C LEU A 19 1.59 -4.24 7.22
N LEU A 20 0.27 -4.32 7.00
CA LEU A 20 -0.59 -3.15 6.85
C LEU A 20 -0.73 -2.31 8.13
N PRO A 21 -0.84 -2.89 9.34
CA PRO A 21 -0.79 -2.14 10.59
C PRO A 21 0.51 -1.35 10.76
N LEU A 22 1.66 -1.92 10.36
CA LEU A 22 2.95 -1.23 10.41
C LEU A 22 2.99 -0.07 9.41
N ALA A 23 2.45 -0.25 8.22
CA ALA A 23 2.31 0.81 7.22
C ALA A 23 1.45 1.96 7.74
N LYS A 24 0.34 1.66 8.44
CA LYS A 24 -0.54 2.65 9.07
C LYS A 24 0.18 3.42 10.19
N SER A 25 0.94 2.72 11.04
CA SER A 25 1.77 3.37 12.06
C SER A 25 2.86 4.28 11.44
N GLY A 26 3.47 3.86 10.33
CA GLY A 26 4.48 4.63 9.62
C GLY A 26 3.92 5.78 8.79
N ALA A 27 2.62 5.78 8.48
CA ALA A 27 1.99 6.81 7.67
C ALA A 27 1.87 8.17 8.38
N ASN A 28 1.92 8.19 9.72
CA ASN A 28 1.93 9.41 10.52
C ASN A 28 3.34 10.04 10.63
N ASP A 29 4.36 9.38 10.07
CA ASP A 29 5.73 9.88 10.11
C ASP A 29 5.98 10.88 8.96
N GLU A 30 6.29 12.13 9.32
CA GLU A 30 6.51 13.21 8.36
C GLU A 30 7.87 13.12 7.64
N ARG A 31 8.76 12.17 8.01
CA ARG A 31 10.03 11.97 7.31
C ARG A 31 9.78 11.46 5.89
N ASN A 32 10.24 12.22 4.91
CA ASN A 32 10.03 11.94 3.48
C ASN A 32 10.44 10.52 3.03
N TYR A 33 11.49 9.95 3.64
CA TYR A 33 11.93 8.58 3.32
C TYR A 33 10.90 7.53 3.77
N ILE A 34 10.31 7.69 4.95
CA ILE A 34 9.29 6.79 5.47
C ILE A 34 8.01 6.94 4.66
N LYS A 35 7.58 8.18 4.41
CA LYS A 35 6.42 8.47 3.54
C LYS A 35 6.51 7.76 2.19
N LYS A 36 7.67 7.88 1.52
CA LYS A 36 7.92 7.25 0.21
C LYS A 36 7.98 5.73 0.32
N ALA A 37 8.63 5.19 1.36
CA ALA A 37 8.71 3.75 1.58
C ALA A 37 7.33 3.12 1.81
N VAL A 38 6.47 3.77 2.60
CA VAL A 38 5.10 3.33 2.86
C VAL A 38 4.26 3.37 1.57
N SER A 39 4.26 4.49 0.84
CA SER A 39 3.56 4.58 -0.45
C SER A 39 4.06 3.55 -1.46
N TRP A 40 5.37 3.31 -1.55
CA TRP A 40 5.94 2.31 -2.45
C TRP A 40 5.51 0.89 -2.05
N ALA A 41 5.56 0.55 -0.76
CA ALA A 41 5.16 -0.76 -0.26
C ALA A 41 3.68 -1.05 -0.56
N LEU A 42 2.78 -0.14 -0.20
CA LEU A 42 1.33 -0.30 -0.42
C LEU A 42 1.00 -0.53 -1.90
N ARG A 43 1.59 0.26 -2.80
CA ARG A 43 1.37 0.10 -4.24
C ARG A 43 1.85 -1.22 -4.81
N ASN A 44 2.98 -1.73 -4.33
CA ASN A 44 3.49 -3.02 -4.80
C ASN A 44 2.63 -4.17 -4.28
N ILE A 45 2.17 -4.10 -3.02
CA ILE A 45 1.26 -5.10 -2.45
C ILE A 45 -0.06 -5.14 -3.23
N GLY A 46 -0.69 -3.97 -3.44
CA GLY A 46 -1.98 -3.87 -4.13
C GLY A 46 -1.95 -4.23 -5.62
N LYS A 47 -0.77 -4.39 -6.22
CA LYS A 47 -0.61 -4.84 -7.62
C LYS A 47 -0.40 -6.35 -7.75
N ARG A 48 -0.32 -7.11 -6.65
CA ARG A 48 -0.06 -8.55 -6.70
C ARG A 48 -1.28 -9.35 -7.16
N ASN A 49 -2.46 -9.05 -6.62
CA ASN A 49 -3.74 -9.68 -6.99
C ASN A 49 -4.92 -8.76 -6.64
N SER A 50 -6.13 -9.08 -7.12
CA SER A 50 -7.34 -8.29 -6.90
C SER A 50 -7.76 -8.23 -5.42
N GLN A 51 -7.61 -9.32 -4.66
CA GLN A 51 -7.97 -9.35 -3.24
C GLN A 51 -7.10 -8.38 -2.41
N LEU A 52 -5.78 -8.38 -2.64
CA LEU A 52 -4.85 -7.45 -2.01
C LEU A 52 -5.07 -6.02 -2.48
N ASN A 53 -5.49 -5.81 -3.73
CA ASN A 53 -5.86 -4.48 -4.21
C ASN A 53 -6.99 -3.89 -3.36
N ASP A 54 -8.08 -4.63 -3.18
CA ASP A 54 -9.24 -4.18 -2.38
C ASP A 54 -8.88 -3.94 -0.91
N VAL A 55 -8.01 -4.78 -0.35
CA VAL A 55 -7.53 -4.60 1.03
C VAL A 55 -6.67 -3.33 1.15
N VAL A 56 -5.74 -3.12 0.21
CA VAL A 56 -4.85 -1.95 0.23
C VAL A 56 -5.62 -0.65 -0.02
N LEU A 57 -6.64 -0.65 -0.90
CA LEU A 57 -7.49 0.51 -1.13
C LEU A 57 -8.19 0.93 0.16
N ARG A 58 -8.79 -0.02 0.90
CA ARG A 58 -9.40 0.25 2.21
C ARG A 58 -8.40 0.84 3.21
N VAL A 59 -7.20 0.27 3.29
CA VAL A 59 -6.14 0.81 4.17
C VAL A 59 -5.70 2.21 3.74
N ALA A 60 -5.62 2.48 2.44
CA ALA A 60 -5.27 3.80 1.94
C ALA A 60 -6.34 4.85 2.28
N GLU A 61 -7.62 4.49 2.22
CA GLU A 61 -8.72 5.36 2.68
C GLU A 61 -8.61 5.66 4.18
N GLU A 62 -8.36 4.64 5.02
CA GLU A 62 -8.16 4.84 6.46
C GLU A 62 -6.96 5.75 6.77
N ILE A 63 -5.85 5.57 6.06
CA ILE A 63 -4.66 6.43 6.18
C ILE A 63 -5.00 7.87 5.76
N GLY A 64 -5.82 8.05 4.72
CA GLY A 64 -6.24 9.37 4.24
C GLY A 64 -7.04 10.16 5.27
N GLY A 65 -7.74 9.47 6.18
CA GLY A 65 -8.49 10.09 7.29
C GLY A 65 -7.63 10.56 8.46
N MET A 66 -6.32 10.26 8.48
CA MET A 66 -5.43 10.67 9.57
C MET A 66 -5.04 12.15 9.46
N ASP A 67 -4.82 12.80 10.60
CA ASP A 67 -4.36 14.19 10.65
C ASP A 67 -2.84 14.34 10.44
N SER A 68 -2.36 13.86 9.30
CA SER A 68 -0.97 14.02 8.87
C SER A 68 -0.91 14.36 7.38
N ARG A 69 0.02 15.26 7.03
CA ARG A 69 0.26 15.61 5.62
C ARG A 69 0.90 14.45 4.88
N ALA A 70 1.79 13.71 5.55
CA ALA A 70 2.37 12.49 5.01
C ALA A 70 1.30 11.44 4.72
N ALA A 71 0.40 11.20 5.67
CA ALA A 71 -0.69 10.23 5.54
C ALA A 71 -1.61 10.55 4.35
N ARG A 72 -2.10 11.79 4.24
CA ARG A 72 -2.94 12.23 3.11
C ARG A 72 -2.24 12.10 1.76
N TRP A 73 -0.93 12.39 1.71
CA TRP A 73 -0.15 12.22 0.49
C TRP A 73 0.02 10.74 0.11
N ILE A 74 0.30 9.86 1.07
CA ILE A 74 0.41 8.42 0.85
C ILE A 74 -0.91 7.88 0.29
N ALA A 75 -2.02 8.18 0.97
CA ALA A 75 -3.35 7.75 0.55
C ALA A 75 -3.66 8.18 -0.88
N SER A 76 -3.46 9.46 -1.20
CA SER A 76 -3.73 10.00 -2.54
C SER A 76 -2.91 9.32 -3.63
N ASP A 77 -1.62 9.05 -3.37
CA ASP A 77 -0.73 8.42 -4.34
C ASP A 77 -1.09 6.94 -4.56
N VAL A 78 -1.40 6.21 -3.48
CA VAL A 78 -1.81 4.79 -3.53
C VAL A 78 -3.15 4.64 -4.24
N LEU A 79 -4.16 5.42 -3.84
CA LEU A 79 -5.50 5.37 -4.43
C LEU A 79 -5.45 5.69 -5.92
N ARG A 80 -4.73 6.74 -6.33
CA ARG A 80 -4.60 7.12 -7.75
C ARG A 80 -4.01 6.01 -8.60
N GLU A 81 -3.00 5.31 -8.08
CA GLU A 81 -2.28 4.30 -8.87
C GLU A 81 -3.04 2.96 -8.91
N LEU A 82 -3.52 2.47 -7.76
CA LEU A 82 -4.21 1.19 -7.68
C LEU A 82 -5.61 1.21 -8.28
N SER A 83 -6.27 2.37 -8.28
CA SER A 83 -7.56 2.56 -8.95
C SER A 83 -7.44 2.77 -10.46
N SER A 84 -6.22 2.93 -11.00
CA SER A 84 -6.01 3.19 -12.42
C SER A 84 -6.49 2.04 -13.31
N GLN A 85 -7.03 2.38 -14.47
CA GLN A 85 -7.55 1.38 -15.43
C GLN A 85 -6.49 0.36 -15.84
N ALA A 86 -5.23 0.78 -15.98
CA ALA A 86 -4.13 -0.11 -16.33
C ALA A 86 -3.84 -1.16 -15.25
N VAL A 87 -3.93 -0.79 -13.97
CA VAL A 87 -3.74 -1.73 -12.86
C VAL A 87 -4.95 -2.67 -12.75
N ARG A 88 -6.17 -2.13 -12.79
CA ARG A 88 -7.39 -2.96 -12.72
C ARG A 88 -7.46 -3.97 -13.87
N ALA A 89 -7.25 -3.52 -15.11
CA ALA A 89 -7.26 -4.40 -16.28
C ALA A 89 -6.21 -5.53 -16.22
N ARG A 90 -5.08 -5.30 -15.54
CA ARG A 90 -4.07 -6.34 -15.32
C ARG A 90 -4.47 -7.33 -14.23
N LEU A 91 -5.25 -6.91 -13.23
CA LEU A 91 -5.68 -7.75 -12.12
C LEU A 91 -6.93 -8.56 -12.45
N ASP A 92 -7.73 -8.10 -13.41
CA ASP A 92 -8.94 -8.77 -13.92
C ASP A 92 -8.64 -9.77 -15.06
N ALA A 93 -7.40 -9.83 -15.55
CA ALA A 93 -6.94 -10.69 -16.65
C ALA A 93 -6.26 -11.97 -16.13
#